data_AF-A0A9Q4G137-F1
#
_entry.id   AF-A0A9Q4G137-F1
#
_cell.length_a   1.000
_cell.length_b   1.000
_cell.length_c   1.000
_cell.angle_alpha   90.00
_cell.angle_beta   90.00
_cell.angle_gamma   90.00
#
_symmetry.space_group_name_H-M   'P 1'
#
loop_
_entity.id
_entity.type
_entity.pdbx_description
1 polymer ?
#
loop_
_entity_poly.entity_id
_entity_poly.type
_entity_poly.pdbx_seq_one_letter_code
_entity_poly.pdbx_strand_id
1 'polypeptide(L)'
;MAYVVGAFLIGLCLYLVIQPFFASQKGWQAGSLKDDLDTITLEQIYATLNELDMEYNMGKVPENEYDKLKSQYEKMAVTLLKEEAYAEVEHKGKKGHHQTEATYDLEITKELEELQTQRKGE
;
A
#
# COMPACT_ATOMS: atom_id res chain seq x y z
N MET A 1 7.01 -55.29 18.23
CA MET A 1 6.17 -54.06 18.14
C MET A 1 7.01 -52.79 18.26
N ALA A 2 7.81 -52.60 19.32
CA ALA A 2 8.64 -51.40 19.51
C ALA A 2 9.61 -51.10 18.34
N TYR A 3 10.27 -52.13 17.79
CA TYR A 3 11.19 -51.97 16.64
C TYR A 3 10.50 -51.58 15.33
N VAL A 4 9.23 -51.99 15.16
CA VAL A 4 8.44 -51.63 13.98
C VAL A 4 8.07 -50.15 14.05
N VAL A 5 7.65 -49.68 15.23
CA VAL A 5 7.36 -48.25 15.47
C VAL A 5 8.62 -47.40 15.30
N GLY A 6 9.76 -47.86 15.81
CA GLY A 6 11.06 -47.19 15.62
C GLY A 6 11.46 -47.08 14.16
N ALA A 7 11.30 -48.14 13.37
CA ALA A 7 11.58 -48.12 11.94
C ALA A 7 10.68 -47.14 11.17
N PHE A 8 9.39 -47.04 11.54
CA PHE A 8 8.47 -46.07 10.96
C PHE A 8 8.85 -44.61 11.27
N LEU A 9 9.25 -44.33 12.52
CA LEU A 9 9.69 -42.98 12.92
C LEU A 9 10.95 -42.56 12.16
N ILE A 10 11.94 -43.46 12.06
CA ILE A 10 13.17 -43.20 11.33
C ILE A 10 12.87 -42.98 9.84
N GLY A 11 12.00 -43.80 9.25
CA GLY A 11 11.55 -43.63 7.87
C GLY A 11 10.86 -42.29 7.63
N LEU A 12 10.01 -41.83 8.56
CA LEU A 12 9.32 -40.54 8.47
C LEU A 12 10.28 -39.36 8.59
N CYS A 13 11.24 -39.43 9.51
CA CYS A 13 12.29 -38.42 9.62
C CYS A 13 13.13 -38.31 8.34
N LEU A 14 13.55 -39.46 7.78
CA LEU A 14 14.30 -39.47 6.52
C LEU A 14 13.46 -38.95 5.35
N TYR A 15 12.17 -39.31 5.30
CA TYR A 15 11.25 -38.82 4.27
C TYR A 15 11.14 -37.29 4.28
N LEU A 16 10.94 -36.68 5.45
CA LEU A 16 10.84 -35.21 5.58
C LEU A 16 12.13 -34.50 5.15
N VAL A 17 13.29 -35.09 5.40
CA VAL A 17 14.59 -34.51 5.01
C VAL A 17 14.86 -34.67 3.53
N ILE A 18 14.46 -35.79 2.93
CA ILE A 18 14.73 -36.10 1.51
C ILE A 18 13.70 -35.42 0.59
N GLN A 19 12.44 -35.29 1.02
CA GLN A 19 11.36 -34.67 0.26
C GLN A 19 11.72 -33.30 -0.35
N PRO A 20 12.30 -32.31 0.37
CA PRO A 20 12.59 -30.99 -0.19
C PRO A 20 13.67 -31.03 -1.29
N PHE A 21 14.55 -32.03 -1.31
CA PHE A 21 15.59 -32.18 -2.34
C PHE A 21 15.06 -32.75 -3.65
N PHE A 22 13.98 -33.54 -3.60
CA PHE A 22 13.30 -34.07 -4.80
C PHE A 22 12.09 -33.22 -5.23
N ALA A 23 11.61 -32.33 -4.36
CA ALA A 23 10.62 -31.30 -4.69
C ALA A 23 11.24 -30.17 -5.52
N SER A 24 11.97 -30.52 -6.58
CA SER A 24 12.33 -29.56 -7.61
C SER A 24 11.07 -29.25 -8.41
N GLN A 25 10.58 -28.02 -8.24
CA GLN A 25 9.66 -27.34 -9.15
C GLN A 25 8.20 -27.82 -9.19
N LYS A 26 7.58 -28.14 -8.05
CA LYS A 26 6.18 -27.72 -7.89
C LYS A 26 6.23 -26.27 -7.45
N GLY A 27 6.28 -25.39 -8.46
CA GLY A 27 6.10 -23.97 -8.26
C GLY A 27 4.96 -23.77 -7.28
N TRP A 28 5.25 -23.02 -6.22
CA TRP A 28 4.28 -22.54 -5.25
C TRP A 28 3.04 -22.12 -6.04
N GLN A 29 2.00 -22.95 -6.06
CA GLN A 29 0.69 -22.49 -6.50
C GLN A 29 0.25 -21.55 -5.40
N ALA A 30 0.65 -20.29 -5.54
CA ALA A 30 0.05 -19.16 -4.86
C ALA A 30 -1.40 -19.19 -5.32
N GLY A 31 -2.23 -19.95 -4.62
CA GLY A 31 -3.67 -19.90 -4.76
C GLY A 31 -4.07 -18.51 -4.35
N SER A 32 -4.13 -17.60 -5.32
CA SER A 32 -4.74 -16.27 -5.25
C SER A 32 -4.64 -15.59 -3.87
N LEU A 33 -3.45 -15.58 -3.26
CA LEU A 33 -3.12 -14.46 -2.38
C LEU A 33 -3.03 -13.30 -3.34
N LYS A 34 -4.14 -12.59 -3.44
CA LYS A 34 -4.24 -11.29 -4.05
C LYS A 34 -3.02 -10.53 -3.54
N ASP A 35 -2.20 -10.18 -4.50
CA ASP A 35 -0.88 -9.62 -4.33
C ASP A 35 -1.00 -8.17 -3.82
N ASP A 36 -1.54 -8.02 -2.61
CA ASP A 36 -1.61 -6.77 -1.88
C ASP A 36 -0.26 -6.50 -1.17
N LEU A 37 0.78 -7.33 -1.43
CA LEU A 37 2.14 -7.20 -0.88
C LEU A 37 3.17 -6.70 -1.91
N ASP A 38 3.00 -6.90 -3.22
CA ASP A 38 4.02 -6.47 -4.19
C ASP A 38 3.87 -5.01 -4.65
N THR A 39 2.77 -4.32 -4.33
CA THR A 39 2.60 -2.90 -4.69
C THR A 39 2.70 -2.02 -3.45
N ILE A 40 3.85 -1.34 -3.30
CA ILE A 40 4.01 -0.28 -2.31
C ILE A 40 2.97 0.80 -2.63
N THR A 41 2.09 1.11 -1.66
CA THR A 41 1.06 2.13 -1.84
C THR A 41 1.61 3.52 -1.51
N LEU A 42 0.97 4.55 -2.06
CA LEU A 42 1.31 5.94 -1.75
C LEU A 42 1.20 6.24 -0.24
N GLU A 43 0.20 5.68 0.42
CA GLU A 43 -0.01 5.79 1.87
C GLU A 43 1.17 5.21 2.66
N GLN A 44 1.67 4.04 2.26
CA GLN A 44 2.83 3.42 2.90
C GLN A 44 4.08 4.30 2.77
N ILE A 45 4.30 4.92 1.61
CA ILE A 45 5.43 5.84 1.43
C ILE A 45 5.29 7.05 2.34
N TYR A 46 4.11 7.65 2.45
CA TYR A 46 3.90 8.77 3.37
C TYR A 46 4.08 8.37 4.83
N ALA A 47 3.62 7.18 5.23
CA ALA A 47 3.87 6.66 6.57
C ALA A 47 5.37 6.49 6.85
N THR A 48 6.13 5.91 5.90
CA THR A 48 7.58 5.76 6.04
C THR A 48 8.31 7.10 6.07
N LEU A 49 7.87 8.09 5.30
CA LEU A 49 8.47 9.43 5.31
C LEU A 49 8.25 10.12 6.67
N ASN A 50 7.05 9.98 7.23
CA ASN A 50 6.73 10.52 8.55
C ASN A 50 7.54 9.85 9.66
N GLU A 51 7.71 8.53 9.61
CA GLU A 51 8.57 7.80 10.55
C GLU A 51 10.03 8.27 10.44
N LEU A 52 10.55 8.39 9.21
CA LEU A 52 11.90 8.90 8.95
C LEU A 52 12.10 10.32 9.50
N ASP A 53 11.13 11.22 9.31
CA ASP A 53 11.15 12.57 9.87
C ASP A 53 11.18 12.55 11.40
N MET A 54 10.41 11.67 12.03
CA MET A 54 10.44 11.49 13.47
C MET A 54 11.80 10.97 13.95
N GLU A 55 12.40 9.99 13.27
CA GLU A 55 13.71 9.44 13.62
C GLU A 55 14.85 10.45 13.49
N TYR A 56 14.83 11.26 12.42
CA TYR A 56 15.77 12.36 12.25
C TYR A 56 15.61 13.41 13.35
N ASN A 57 14.38 13.82 13.67
CA ASN A 57 14.10 14.76 14.75
C ASN A 57 14.51 14.22 16.13
N MET A 58 14.50 12.90 16.31
CA MET A 58 15.02 12.22 17.50
C MET A 58 16.54 12.09 17.53
N GLY A 59 17.25 12.50 16.47
CA GLY A 59 18.70 12.36 16.33
C GLY A 59 19.16 10.92 16.15
N LYS A 60 18.27 10.00 15.74
CA LYS A 60 18.60 8.58 15.49
C LYS A 60 19.23 8.38 14.11
N VAL A 61 18.90 9.25 13.16
CA VAL A 61 19.38 9.22 11.78
C VAL A 61 20.22 10.47 11.52
N PRO A 62 21.43 10.34 10.96
CA PRO A 62 22.26 11.49 10.62
C PRO A 62 21.74 12.19 9.35
N GLU A 63 21.97 13.51 9.24
CA GLU A 63 21.43 14.38 8.18
C GLU A 63 21.73 13.86 6.75
N ASN A 64 22.94 13.38 6.52
CA ASN A 64 23.35 12.83 5.23
C ASN A 64 22.56 11.57 4.81
N GLU A 65 22.17 10.73 5.77
CA GLU A 65 21.36 9.54 5.52
C GLU A 65 19.89 9.92 5.37
N TYR A 66 19.40 10.83 6.21
CA TYR A 66 18.06 11.39 6.14
C TYR A 66 17.78 11.99 4.76
N ASP A 67 18.63 12.91 4.28
CA ASP A 67 18.43 13.59 3.00
C ASP A 67 18.40 12.61 1.82
N LYS A 68 19.28 11.59 1.86
CA LYS A 68 19.34 10.55 0.85
C LYS A 68 18.06 9.73 0.83
N LEU A 69 17.60 9.28 2.00
CA LEU A 69 16.44 8.40 2.12
C LEU A 69 15.15 9.15 1.80
N LYS A 70 15.02 10.39 2.30
CA LYS A 70 13.92 11.31 1.98
C LYS A 70 13.78 11.51 0.47
N SER A 71 14.88 11.84 -0.21
CA SER A 71 14.87 12.03 -1.67
C SER A 71 14.45 10.77 -2.43
N GLN A 72 14.80 9.58 -1.94
CA GLN A 72 14.39 8.31 -2.56
C GLN A 72 12.88 8.07 -2.42
N TYR A 73 12.33 8.25 -1.21
CA TYR A 73 10.91 8.08 -0.97
C TYR A 73 10.04 9.12 -1.70
N GLU A 74 10.48 10.38 -1.75
CA GLU A 74 9.79 11.42 -2.52
C GLU A 74 9.74 11.09 -4.03
N LYS A 75 10.84 10.57 -4.60
CA LYS A 75 10.85 10.11 -6.01
C LYS A 75 9.90 8.94 -6.24
N MET A 76 9.80 8.03 -5.27
CA MET A 76 8.86 6.91 -5.34
C MET A 76 7.41 7.42 -5.29
N ALA A 77 7.09 8.36 -4.39
CA ALA A 77 5.77 8.97 -4.30
C ALA A 77 5.38 9.70 -5.60
N VAL A 78 6.31 10.47 -6.19
CA VAL A 78 6.07 11.14 -7.49
C VAL A 78 5.81 10.13 -8.61
N THR A 79 6.47 8.98 -8.58
CA THR A 79 6.28 7.94 -9.60
C THR A 79 4.89 7.32 -9.46
N LEU A 80 4.48 6.94 -8.25
CA LEU A 80 3.14 6.41 -8.00
C LEU A 80 2.03 7.41 -8.32
N LEU A 81 2.18 8.69 -7.92
CA LEU A 81 1.22 9.73 -8.27
C LEU A 81 1.03 9.90 -9.77
N LYS A 82 2.12 9.77 -10.55
CA LYS A 82 2.03 9.79 -12.01
C LYS A 82 1.29 8.57 -12.53
N GLU A 83 1.63 7.38 -12.04
CA GLU A 83 0.96 6.14 -12.44
C GLU A 83 -0.54 6.18 -12.14
N GLU A 84 -0.94 6.66 -10.95
CA GLU A 84 -2.34 6.88 -10.58
C GLU A 84 -3.03 7.90 -11.51
N ALA A 85 -2.37 9.03 -11.80
CA ALA A 85 -2.90 10.05 -12.71
C ALA A 85 -3.08 9.51 -14.15
N TYR A 86 -2.15 8.72 -14.66
CA TYR A 86 -2.28 8.09 -15.98
C TYR A 86 -3.35 7.01 -16.01
N ALA A 87 -3.47 6.20 -14.96
CA ALA A 87 -4.55 5.22 -14.83
C ALA A 87 -5.93 5.89 -14.81
N GLU A 88 -6.08 7.02 -14.10
CA GLU A 88 -7.32 7.80 -14.13
C GLU A 88 -7.66 8.34 -15.53
N VAL A 89 -6.66 8.75 -16.31
CA VAL A 89 -6.86 9.27 -17.67
C VAL A 89 -7.29 8.15 -18.64
N GLU A 90 -6.74 6.94 -18.51
CA GLU A 90 -7.17 5.78 -19.31
C GLU A 90 -8.60 5.32 -18.94
N HIS A 91 -8.98 5.41 -17.67
CA HIS A 91 -10.34 5.08 -17.22
C HIS A 91 -11.38 6.18 -17.56
N LYS A 92 -10.98 7.45 -17.68
CA LYS A 92 -11.86 8.57 -18.09
C LYS A 92 -12.26 8.56 -19.57
N GLY A 93 -11.79 7.59 -20.36
CA GLY A 93 -12.35 7.28 -21.68
C GLY A 93 -13.77 6.70 -21.65
N LYS A 94 -14.29 6.28 -20.48
CA LYS A 94 -15.67 5.79 -20.31
C LYS A 94 -16.30 6.30 -19.01
N LYS A 95 -16.92 7.49 -19.11
CA LYS A 95 -18.01 8.04 -18.27
C LYS A 95 -17.71 8.29 -16.78
N GLY A 96 -17.77 9.58 -16.38
CA GLY A 96 -18.46 9.91 -15.12
C GLY A 96 -17.85 10.90 -14.13
N HIS A 97 -16.95 11.82 -14.49
CA HIS A 97 -16.36 12.75 -13.48
C HIS A 97 -16.68 14.24 -13.65
N HIS A 98 -17.65 14.61 -14.50
CA HIS A 98 -18.03 16.01 -14.70
C HIS A 98 -19.31 16.44 -13.95
N GLN A 99 -19.92 15.56 -13.14
CA GLN A 99 -21.16 15.87 -12.42
C GLN A 99 -20.98 16.25 -10.95
N THR A 100 -19.79 16.09 -10.35
CA THR A 100 -19.61 16.22 -8.89
C THR A 100 -19.16 17.60 -8.43
N GLU A 101 -18.19 18.25 -9.09
CA GLU A 101 -17.68 19.54 -8.60
C GLU A 101 -18.70 20.69 -8.73
N ALA A 102 -19.37 20.79 -9.88
CA ALA A 102 -20.38 21.82 -10.10
C ALA A 102 -21.57 21.71 -9.14
N THR A 103 -21.89 20.51 -8.65
CA THR A 103 -22.94 20.32 -7.65
C THR A 103 -22.51 20.76 -6.26
N TYR A 104 -21.24 20.53 -5.88
CA TYR A 104 -20.73 20.97 -4.58
C TYR A 104 -20.66 22.51 -4.51
N ASP A 105 -20.20 23.18 -5.56
CA ASP A 105 -20.13 24.65 -5.60
C ASP A 105 -21.51 25.30 -5.48
N LEU A 106 -22.52 24.69 -6.11
CA LEU A 106 -23.92 25.16 -6.02
C LEU A 106 -24.52 24.95 -4.63
N GLU A 107 -24.17 23.85 -3.94
CA GLU A 107 -24.66 23.58 -2.58
C GLU A 107 -24.03 24.53 -1.56
N ILE A 108 -22.71 24.77 -1.66
CA ILE A 108 -21.97 25.70 -0.79
C ILE A 108 -22.49 27.13 -0.94
N THR A 109 -22.73 27.59 -2.16
CA THR A 109 -23.22 28.96 -2.41
C THR A 109 -24.61 29.18 -1.84
N LYS A 110 -25.50 28.17 -1.93
CA LYS A 110 -26.84 28.22 -1.36
C LYS A 110 -26.82 28.34 0.17
N GLU A 111 -26.01 27.53 0.86
CA GLU A 111 -25.90 27.61 2.33
C GLU A 111 -25.36 28.96 2.80
N LEU A 112 -24.41 29.55 2.06
CA LEU A 112 -23.87 30.88 2.37
C LEU A 112 -24.92 31.99 2.27
N GLU A 113 -25.83 31.93 1.30
CA GLU A 113 -26.94 32.90 1.16
C GLU A 113 -27.95 32.76 2.32
N GLU A 114 -28.26 31.54 2.75
CA GLU A 114 -29.13 31.29 3.90
C GLU A 114 -28.53 31.88 5.20
N LEU A 115 -27.22 31.76 5.40
CA LEU A 115 -26.53 32.36 6.55
C LEU A 115 -26.47 33.90 6.49
N GLN A 116 -26.46 34.49 5.30
CA GLN A 116 -26.48 35.95 5.13
C GLN A 116 -27.88 36.54 5.35
N THR A 117 -28.93 35.82 4.94
CA THR A 117 -30.32 36.24 5.17
C THR A 117 -30.71 36.12 6.64
N GLN A 118 -30.24 35.09 7.34
CA GLN A 118 -30.39 34.97 8.80
C GLN A 118 -29.72 36.12 9.55
N ARG A 119 -28.54 36.58 9.11
CA ARG A 119 -27.83 37.72 9.72
C ARG A 119 -28.39 39.11 9.41
N LYS A 120 -29.24 39.25 8.39
CA LYS A 120 -29.91 40.51 8.04
C LYS A 120 -31.33 40.62 8.58
N GLY A 121 -31.84 39.56 9.23
CA GLY A 121 -33.17 39.50 9.85
C GLY A 121 -33.21 39.83 11.34
N GLU A 122 -32.07 40.19 11.94
CA GLU A 122 -31.94 40.83 13.27
C GLU A 122 -31.56 42.32 13.10
#